data_AF-A0A838MIS2-F1
#
_entry.id   AF-A0A838MIS2-F1
#
_cell.length_a   1.000
_cell.length_b   1.000
_cell.length_c   1.000
_cell.angle_alpha   90.00
_cell.angle_beta   90.00
_cell.angle_gamma   90.00
#
_symmetry.space_group_name_H-M   'P 1'
#
loop_
_entity.id
_entity.type
_entity.pdbx_description
1 polymer ?
#
loop_
_entity_poly.entity_id
_entity_poly.type
_entity_poly.pdbx_seq_one_letter_code
_entity_poly.pdbx_strand_id
1 'polypeptide(L)'
;MFDDVNKKNSGGNGAQRQPAEDIFSETETAEKPKVFQPKEKETADFPAESPMDGVKLKDIKKYLMLFAIALGVVVLALASYWAYSAFFQQAEPGMENHAENISIGANEQDNIPGQIKNKDQAQDSAPAGDSDQDGLTNQEEAGLGTSSESVDSDGDGLFDREEVKVYQTDPLNADTDGDGFLDGEEVKDGYNPNGPGNLFNR
;
A
#
# COMPACT_ATOMS: atom_id res chain seq x y z
N MET A 1 -22.73 -13.59 -69.42
CA MET A 1 -22.25 -14.64 -70.35
C MET A 1 -20.74 -14.69 -70.22
N PHE A 2 -20.16 -15.87 -70.09
CA PHE A 2 -18.73 -16.20 -69.90
C PHE A 2 -18.22 -16.18 -68.44
N ASP A 3 -18.52 -17.26 -67.74
CA ASP A 3 -17.58 -18.36 -67.46
C ASP A 3 -16.07 -18.03 -67.44
N ASP A 4 -15.50 -18.36 -66.27
CA ASP A 4 -14.44 -19.35 -66.08
C ASP A 4 -12.99 -18.93 -65.78
N VAL A 5 -12.50 -19.55 -64.71
CA VAL A 5 -11.12 -19.98 -64.40
C VAL A 5 -10.11 -18.93 -63.92
N ASN A 6 -9.80 -18.94 -62.60
CA ASN A 6 -8.47 -19.42 -62.19
C ASN A 6 -8.41 -19.97 -60.75
N LYS A 7 -7.58 -21.00 -60.67
CA LYS A 7 -7.38 -22.07 -59.70
C LYS A 7 -6.44 -21.70 -58.53
N LYS A 8 -6.65 -22.45 -57.44
CA LYS A 8 -5.66 -23.10 -56.54
C LYS A 8 -4.92 -22.28 -55.48
N ASN A 9 -5.26 -22.58 -54.22
CA ASN A 9 -4.40 -23.21 -53.19
C ASN A 9 -5.25 -23.34 -51.90
N SER A 10 -5.06 -24.22 -50.92
CA SER A 10 -4.33 -25.47 -50.69
C SER A 10 -4.64 -25.81 -49.20
N GLY A 11 -4.94 -27.07 -48.88
CA GLY A 11 -5.02 -27.61 -47.50
C GLY A 11 -6.21 -27.16 -46.65
N GLY A 12 -6.79 -27.94 -45.74
CA GLY A 12 -6.53 -29.27 -45.24
C GLY A 12 -7.55 -29.64 -44.16
N ASN A 13 -7.77 -30.94 -43.99
CA ASN A 13 -8.20 -31.67 -42.79
C ASN A 13 -9.56 -31.37 -42.13
N GLY A 14 -10.57 -32.15 -42.55
CA GLY A 14 -11.15 -33.23 -41.74
C GLY A 14 -11.67 -32.91 -40.34
N ALA A 15 -12.92 -32.46 -40.25
CA ALA A 15 -13.73 -32.52 -39.03
C ALA A 15 -14.89 -33.53 -39.23
N GLN A 16 -14.77 -34.71 -38.62
CA GLN A 16 -15.88 -35.68 -38.56
C GLN A 16 -16.71 -35.40 -37.30
N ARG A 17 -17.98 -35.04 -37.50
CA ARG A 17 -19.02 -34.95 -36.48
C ARG A 17 -19.75 -36.31 -36.43
N GLN A 18 -19.96 -36.86 -35.23
CA GLN A 18 -20.80 -38.05 -35.04
C GLN A 18 -22.23 -37.63 -34.63
N PRO A 19 -23.29 -38.29 -35.15
CA PRO A 19 -24.68 -37.99 -34.83
C PRO A 19 -25.18 -38.72 -33.57
N ALA A 20 -26.27 -38.18 -33.01
CA ALA A 20 -26.96 -38.63 -31.80
C ALA A 20 -27.80 -39.90 -32.04
N GLU A 21 -27.78 -40.84 -31.09
CA GLU A 21 -28.69 -41.99 -31.06
C GLU A 21 -29.32 -42.17 -29.67
N ASP A 22 -30.64 -41.96 -29.66
CA ASP A 22 -31.72 -42.68 -28.99
C ASP A 22 -31.72 -42.93 -27.48
N ILE A 23 -32.67 -42.22 -26.87
CA ILE A 23 -33.14 -42.27 -25.50
C ILE A 23 -34.43 -43.11 -25.47
N PHE A 24 -34.50 -44.06 -24.54
CA PHE A 24 -35.65 -44.87 -24.10
C PHE A 24 -36.04 -46.15 -24.89
N SER A 25 -35.72 -47.33 -24.31
CA SER A 25 -36.66 -48.46 -24.20
C SER A 25 -36.16 -49.55 -23.24
N GLU A 26 -36.80 -49.63 -22.06
CA GLU A 26 -37.22 -50.82 -21.27
C GLU A 26 -36.17 -51.95 -21.01
N THR A 27 -35.92 -52.36 -19.77
CA THR A 27 -36.88 -53.13 -18.95
C THR A 27 -36.40 -53.23 -17.51
N GLU A 28 -37.30 -52.94 -16.58
CA GLU A 28 -37.18 -53.02 -15.14
C GLU A 28 -37.28 -54.50 -14.70
N THR A 29 -36.22 -55.05 -14.11
CA THR A 29 -36.28 -56.31 -13.34
C THR A 29 -35.97 -55.99 -11.88
N ALA A 30 -37.00 -56.04 -11.06
CA ALA A 30 -36.94 -55.83 -9.63
C ALA A 30 -36.21 -56.99 -8.93
N GLU A 31 -35.01 -56.75 -8.40
CA GLU A 31 -34.41 -57.60 -7.37
C GLU A 31 -34.46 -56.92 -6.00
N LYS A 32 -35.01 -57.65 -5.03
CA LYS A 32 -35.12 -57.27 -3.60
C LYS A 32 -33.77 -56.80 -3.02
N PRO A 33 -33.74 -55.71 -2.23
CA PRO A 33 -32.50 -55.23 -1.63
C PRO A 33 -31.93 -56.24 -0.62
N LYS A 34 -30.67 -56.63 -0.82
CA LYS A 34 -29.88 -57.39 0.15
C LYS A 34 -29.64 -56.53 1.40
N VAL A 35 -29.97 -57.09 2.56
CA VAL A 35 -29.68 -56.55 3.89
C VAL A 35 -28.19 -56.26 4.01
N PHE A 36 -27.82 -54.99 4.13
CA PHE A 36 -26.45 -54.56 4.39
C PHE A 36 -26.10 -54.91 5.85
N GLN A 37 -25.23 -55.90 6.04
CA GLN A 37 -24.59 -56.13 7.34
C GLN A 37 -23.35 -55.22 7.41
N PRO A 38 -23.29 -54.25 8.35
CA PRO A 38 -22.10 -53.42 8.50
C PRO A 38 -20.94 -54.26 9.02
N LYS A 39 -19.82 -54.25 8.27
CA LYS A 39 -18.53 -54.81 8.69
C LYS A 39 -18.05 -54.13 9.97
N GLU A 40 -17.46 -54.94 10.84
CA GLU A 40 -16.91 -54.59 12.15
C GLU A 40 -15.96 -53.38 12.07
N LYS A 41 -16.13 -52.43 13.01
CA LYS A 41 -15.22 -51.30 13.20
C LYS A 41 -13.84 -51.81 13.61
N GLU A 42 -12.88 -51.66 12.72
CA GLU A 42 -11.47 -51.67 13.04
C GLU A 42 -11.20 -50.49 14.00
N THR A 43 -10.86 -50.80 15.24
CA THR A 43 -10.51 -49.81 16.26
C THR A 43 -9.17 -49.19 15.89
N ALA A 44 -9.21 -47.97 15.37
CA ALA A 44 -8.02 -47.13 15.28
C ALA A 44 -7.43 -46.97 16.69
N ASP A 45 -6.20 -47.47 16.86
CA ASP A 45 -5.37 -47.25 18.05
C ASP A 45 -4.93 -45.79 18.05
N PHE A 46 -5.77 -44.92 18.64
CA PHE A 46 -5.42 -43.52 18.85
C PHE A 46 -4.36 -43.45 19.94
N PRO A 47 -3.18 -42.85 19.69
CA PRO A 47 -2.19 -42.65 20.73
C PRO A 47 -2.80 -41.81 21.85
N ALA A 48 -2.68 -42.30 23.09
CA ALA A 48 -3.14 -41.61 24.28
C ALA A 48 -2.66 -40.15 24.27
N GLU A 49 -3.61 -39.21 24.33
CA GLU A 49 -3.32 -37.79 24.45
C GLU A 49 -2.40 -37.58 25.65
N SER A 50 -1.24 -36.96 25.40
CA SER A 50 -0.30 -36.61 26.46
C SER A 50 -0.97 -35.60 27.40
N PRO A 51 -0.86 -35.77 28.73
CA PRO A 51 -1.47 -34.84 29.66
C PRO A 51 -0.88 -33.44 29.42
N MET A 52 -1.75 -32.46 29.20
CA MET A 52 -1.39 -31.04 29.25
C MET A 52 -0.78 -30.76 30.64
N ASP A 53 0.54 -30.63 30.68
CA ASP A 53 1.29 -30.35 31.89
C ASP A 53 0.72 -29.09 32.55
N GLY A 54 0.06 -29.28 33.70
CA GLY A 54 -0.56 -28.20 34.44
C GLY A 54 0.45 -27.10 34.77
N VAL A 55 0.17 -25.88 34.34
CA VAL A 55 0.97 -24.68 34.66
C VAL A 55 1.16 -24.63 36.18
N LYS A 56 2.40 -24.82 36.63
CA LYS A 56 2.71 -24.88 38.05
C LYS A 56 2.36 -23.51 38.66
N LEU A 57 1.63 -23.51 39.77
CA LEU A 57 1.14 -22.29 40.45
C LEU A 57 2.24 -21.27 40.80
N LYS A 58 3.50 -21.73 40.87
CA LYS A 58 4.69 -20.90 41.08
C LYS A 58 5.04 -20.04 39.87
N ASP A 59 4.79 -20.55 38.66
CA ASP A 59 5.05 -19.84 37.41
C ASP A 59 4.00 -18.73 37.18
N ILE A 60 2.74 -18.98 37.55
CA ILE A 60 1.66 -17.97 37.47
C ILE A 60 2.00 -16.72 38.28
N LYS A 61 2.54 -16.87 39.50
CA LYS A 61 2.93 -15.71 40.32
C LYS A 61 4.10 -14.92 39.71
N LYS A 62 5.03 -15.60 39.01
CA LYS A 62 6.13 -14.95 38.30
C LYS A 62 5.61 -14.15 37.10
N TYR A 63 4.71 -14.73 36.31
CA TYR A 63 4.08 -14.02 35.19
C TYR A 63 3.19 -12.86 35.67
N LEU A 64 2.47 -13.03 36.78
CA LEU A 64 1.70 -11.96 37.41
C LEU A 64 2.60 -10.79 37.85
N MET A 65 3.76 -11.10 38.46
CA MET A 65 4.74 -10.09 38.87
C MET A 65 5.34 -9.37 37.67
N LEU A 66 5.72 -10.09 36.60
CA LEU A 66 6.25 -9.49 35.37
C LEU A 66 5.20 -8.63 34.65
N PHE A 67 3.95 -9.08 34.62
CA PHE A 67 2.84 -8.33 34.06
C PHE A 67 2.59 -7.02 34.83
N ALA A 68 2.63 -7.06 36.17
CA ALA A 68 2.47 -5.86 36.99
C ALA A 68 3.60 -4.83 36.75
N ILE A 69 4.83 -5.30 36.57
CA ILE A 69 5.97 -4.42 36.23
C ILE A 69 5.77 -3.81 34.85
N ALA A 70 5.43 -4.61 33.84
CA ALA A 70 5.18 -4.13 32.48
C ALA A 70 4.05 -3.08 32.46
N LEU A 71 2.96 -3.34 33.18
CA LEU A 71 1.83 -2.41 33.31
C LEU A 71 2.27 -1.10 34.00
N GLY A 72 3.11 -1.18 35.03
CA GLY A 72 3.71 0.00 35.65
C GLY A 72 4.56 0.84 34.69
N VAL A 73 5.36 0.21 33.84
CA VAL A 73 6.18 0.91 32.82
C VAL A 73 5.29 1.61 31.78
N VAL A 74 4.23 0.94 31.31
CA VAL A 74 3.28 1.53 30.35
C VAL A 74 2.57 2.74 30.94
N VAL A 75 2.10 2.65 32.20
CA VAL A 75 1.46 3.79 32.89
C VAL A 75 2.41 4.96 33.04
N LEU A 76 3.69 4.71 33.37
CA LEU A 76 4.71 5.76 33.47
C LEU A 76 4.99 6.42 32.11
N ALA A 77 5.04 5.66 31.02
CA ALA A 77 5.23 6.21 29.67
C ALA A 77 4.05 7.10 29.26
N LEU A 78 2.81 6.67 29.50
CA LEU A 78 1.61 7.45 29.22
C LEU A 78 1.53 8.73 30.07
N ALA A 79 1.85 8.65 31.36
CA ALA A 79 1.91 9.81 32.23
C ALA A 79 3.00 10.81 31.79
N SER A 80 4.14 10.32 31.34
CA SER A 80 5.23 11.14 30.80
C SER A 80 4.82 11.83 29.49
N TYR A 81 4.13 11.10 28.61
CA TYR A 81 3.59 11.66 27.36
C TYR A 81 2.55 12.75 27.62
N TRP A 82 1.63 12.51 28.56
CA TRP A 82 0.63 13.51 28.97
C TRP A 82 1.27 14.75 29.62
N ALA A 83 2.30 14.55 30.45
CA ALA A 83 3.05 15.67 31.04
C ALA A 83 3.82 16.48 29.98
N TYR A 84 4.43 15.80 29.01
CA TYR A 84 5.10 16.44 27.87
C TYR A 84 4.10 17.29 27.08
N SER A 85 2.97 16.72 26.67
CA SER A 85 1.97 17.46 25.87
C SER A 85 1.38 18.66 26.61
N ALA A 86 1.18 18.56 27.93
CA ALA A 86 0.71 19.67 28.75
C ALA A 86 1.75 20.80 28.92
N PHE A 87 3.04 20.47 28.91
CA PHE A 87 4.11 21.44 29.14
C PHE A 87 4.53 22.19 27.87
N PHE A 88 4.47 21.55 26.70
CA PHE A 88 4.94 22.15 25.43
C PHE A 88 3.90 23.00 24.67
N GLN A 89 2.70 23.20 25.24
CA GLN A 89 1.63 23.99 24.63
C GLN A 89 1.68 25.50 24.94
N GLN A 90 2.75 26.01 25.57
CA GLN A 90 2.91 27.45 25.89
C GLN A 90 3.83 28.24 24.94
N ALA A 91 4.11 27.73 23.74
CA ALA A 91 4.81 28.49 22.72
C ALA A 91 3.81 29.03 21.67
N GLU A 92 3.04 30.03 22.06
CA GLU A 92 2.26 30.87 21.13
C GLU A 92 3.17 32.01 20.64
N PRO A 93 3.68 32.02 19.39
CA PRO A 93 4.17 33.24 18.79
C PRO A 93 2.97 34.09 18.36
N GLY A 94 2.51 34.95 19.26
CA GLY A 94 1.65 36.06 18.88
C GLY A 94 2.42 37.01 17.96
N MET A 95 2.01 37.12 16.70
CA MET A 95 2.27 38.31 15.88
C MET A 95 1.03 38.65 15.06
N GLU A 96 0.32 39.67 15.54
CA GLU A 96 -0.62 40.48 14.77
C GLU A 96 0.09 41.05 13.54
N ASN A 97 -0.42 40.78 12.35
CA ASN A 97 -0.03 41.52 11.15
C ASN A 97 -1.12 42.55 10.83
N HIS A 98 -0.97 43.74 11.40
CA HIS A 98 -1.50 44.98 10.84
C HIS A 98 -0.49 45.54 9.82
N ALA A 99 -0.88 45.60 8.54
CA ALA A 99 -0.51 46.65 7.57
C ALA A 99 -1.14 46.25 6.21
N GLU A 100 -2.22 46.89 5.82
CA GLU A 100 -2.21 48.03 4.89
C GLU A 100 -1.97 47.63 3.43
N ASN A 101 -3.10 47.59 2.73
CA ASN A 101 -3.31 47.89 1.31
C ASN A 101 -2.12 48.55 0.59
N ILE A 102 -1.52 47.81 -0.35
CA ILE A 102 -0.83 48.42 -1.49
C ILE A 102 -1.52 47.93 -2.77
N SER A 103 -2.47 48.74 -3.24
CA SER A 103 -2.96 48.71 -4.62
C SER A 103 -1.84 49.20 -5.55
N ILE A 104 -1.27 48.32 -6.35
CA ILE A 104 -0.37 48.71 -7.45
C ILE A 104 -1.14 48.56 -8.76
N GLY A 105 -1.61 49.71 -9.25
CA GLY A 105 -2.05 49.89 -10.63
C GLY A 105 -0.86 49.89 -11.60
N ALA A 106 -1.16 49.54 -12.84
CA ALA A 106 -0.24 49.40 -13.96
C ALA A 106 0.67 50.62 -14.22
N ASN A 107 1.94 50.37 -14.56
CA ASN A 107 2.53 50.67 -15.88
C ASN A 107 4.07 50.68 -15.88
N GLU A 108 4.58 50.20 -17.03
CA GLU A 108 5.81 50.56 -17.75
C GLU A 108 7.22 50.24 -17.21
N GLN A 109 7.94 49.60 -18.15
CA GLN A 109 9.36 49.30 -18.28
C GLN A 109 10.32 50.33 -17.69
N ASP A 110 11.35 49.82 -16.99
CA ASP A 110 12.73 50.29 -17.14
C ASP A 110 13.73 49.16 -16.83
N ASN A 111 14.64 48.94 -17.78
CA ASN A 111 15.70 47.95 -17.81
C ASN A 111 16.93 48.42 -17.00
N ILE A 112 17.38 47.66 -16.01
CA ILE A 112 18.75 47.77 -15.44
C ILE A 112 19.34 46.36 -15.28
N PRO A 113 20.49 46.04 -15.92
CA PRO A 113 21.17 44.76 -15.77
C PRO A 113 22.07 44.75 -14.52
N GLY A 114 21.96 43.69 -13.72
CA GLY A 114 22.94 43.35 -12.69
C GLY A 114 22.64 43.93 -11.30
N GLN A 115 21.87 43.18 -10.50
CA GLN A 115 22.06 43.13 -9.05
C GLN A 115 21.86 41.70 -8.58
N ILE A 116 22.98 41.02 -8.29
CA ILE A 116 23.03 39.87 -7.41
C ILE A 116 22.50 40.35 -6.05
N LYS A 117 21.29 39.93 -5.70
CA LYS A 117 20.81 39.97 -4.32
C LYS A 117 20.88 38.56 -3.78
N ASN A 118 21.97 38.27 -3.09
CA ASN A 118 21.97 37.24 -2.05
C ASN A 118 20.84 37.59 -1.09
N LYS A 119 19.80 36.76 -1.07
CA LYS A 119 18.85 36.70 0.03
C LYS A 119 18.92 35.30 0.59
N ASP A 120 19.81 35.15 1.57
CA ASP A 120 19.72 34.15 2.62
C ASP A 120 18.44 34.42 3.43
N GLN A 121 17.32 34.10 2.80
CA GLN A 121 15.99 34.08 3.36
C GLN A 121 15.38 32.80 2.79
N ALA A 122 15.78 31.66 3.36
CA ALA A 122 14.94 30.47 3.42
C ALA A 122 13.70 30.84 4.23
N GLN A 123 12.83 31.62 3.61
CA GLN A 123 11.45 31.79 4.04
C GLN A 123 10.70 30.68 3.32
N ASP A 124 10.47 29.64 4.10
CA ASP A 124 9.67 28.45 3.87
C ASP A 124 8.20 28.83 3.68
N SER A 125 7.94 29.66 2.66
CA SER A 125 6.61 29.83 2.11
C SER A 125 6.54 28.82 0.98
N ALA A 126 5.73 27.78 1.16
CA ALA A 126 5.37 26.85 0.09
C ALA A 126 5.24 27.63 -1.23
N PRO A 127 5.84 27.15 -2.33
CA PRO A 127 5.79 27.85 -3.60
C PRO A 127 4.32 28.19 -3.89
N ALA A 128 4.04 29.45 -4.23
CA ALA A 128 2.66 29.90 -4.41
C ALA A 128 1.92 28.97 -5.39
N GLY A 129 0.87 28.29 -4.92
CA GLY A 129 0.19 27.23 -5.68
C GLY A 129 0.68 25.82 -5.39
N ASP A 130 1.00 25.53 -4.12
CA ASP A 130 1.21 24.21 -3.53
C ASP A 130 0.11 24.04 -2.47
N SER A 131 -0.92 23.26 -2.81
CA SER A 131 -2.18 23.16 -2.08
C SER A 131 -2.06 22.26 -0.86
N ASP A 132 -1.32 21.15 -0.96
CA ASP A 132 -1.15 20.14 0.09
C ASP A 132 0.16 20.27 0.88
N GLN A 133 1.06 21.15 0.43
CA GLN A 133 2.29 21.56 1.10
C GLN A 133 3.33 20.44 1.21
N ASP A 134 3.35 19.52 0.24
CA ASP A 134 4.38 18.47 0.14
C ASP A 134 5.69 19.01 -0.49
N GLY A 135 5.62 20.16 -1.17
CA GLY A 135 6.71 20.84 -1.87
C GLY A 135 6.82 20.52 -3.37
N LEU A 136 5.76 20.00 -3.98
CA LEU A 136 5.42 20.11 -5.40
C LEU A 136 4.34 21.19 -5.57
N THR A 137 4.43 21.94 -6.67
CA THR A 137 3.34 22.87 -7.03
C THR A 137 2.21 22.10 -7.72
N ASN A 138 0.98 22.60 -7.61
CA ASN A 138 -0.20 22.05 -8.31
C ASN A 138 0.02 21.89 -9.82
N GLN A 139 0.90 22.71 -10.43
CA GLN A 139 1.28 22.58 -11.84
C GLN A 139 2.25 21.41 -12.08
N GLU A 140 3.24 21.20 -11.19
CA GLU A 140 4.13 20.04 -11.24
C GLU A 140 3.32 18.76 -11.07
N GLU A 141 2.44 18.72 -10.08
CA GLU A 141 1.55 17.59 -9.81
C GLU A 141 0.61 17.28 -10.96
N ALA A 142 -0.02 18.30 -11.56
CA ALA A 142 -0.81 18.13 -12.77
C ALA A 142 0.00 17.54 -13.95
N GLY A 143 1.32 17.78 -13.97
CA GLY A 143 2.23 17.19 -14.94
C GLY A 143 2.61 15.73 -14.65
N LEU A 144 2.61 15.35 -13.37
CA LEU A 144 2.89 14.00 -12.88
C LEU A 144 1.64 13.12 -12.86
N GLY A 145 0.46 13.73 -12.77
CA GLY A 145 -0.82 13.04 -12.58
C GLY A 145 -1.17 12.79 -11.12
N THR A 146 -0.38 13.34 -10.19
CA THR A 146 -0.60 13.27 -8.74
C THR A 146 -1.69 14.23 -8.27
N SER A 147 -2.12 14.07 -7.03
CA SER A 147 -3.23 14.80 -6.44
C SER A 147 -2.76 16.03 -5.68
N SER A 148 -3.09 17.22 -6.19
CA SER A 148 -2.78 18.50 -5.52
C SER A 148 -3.43 18.76 -4.17
N GLU A 149 -4.14 17.80 -3.61
CA GLU A 149 -4.76 17.90 -2.29
C GLU A 149 -4.29 16.76 -1.37
N SER A 150 -3.33 15.95 -1.82
CA SER A 150 -2.80 14.78 -1.11
C SER A 150 -1.30 14.67 -1.29
N VAL A 151 -0.57 14.85 -0.19
CA VAL A 151 0.90 14.78 -0.16
C VAL A 151 1.49 13.42 -0.55
N ASP A 152 0.64 12.40 -0.65
CA ASP A 152 0.94 11.00 -0.93
C ASP A 152 -0.24 10.49 -1.79
N SER A 153 0.00 10.35 -3.09
CA SER A 153 -1.05 10.12 -4.08
C SER A 153 -1.46 8.65 -4.21
N ASP A 154 -0.56 7.72 -3.94
CA ASP A 154 -0.82 6.27 -3.99
C ASP A 154 -1.03 5.63 -2.60
N GLY A 155 -0.72 6.36 -1.53
CA GLY A 155 -1.04 6.01 -0.15
C GLY A 155 -0.07 5.01 0.48
N ASP A 156 1.16 4.94 -0.02
CA ASP A 156 2.17 3.97 0.42
C ASP A 156 3.01 4.46 1.62
N GLY A 157 2.88 5.74 1.96
CA GLY A 157 3.58 6.40 3.05
C GLY A 157 4.85 7.16 2.65
N LEU A 158 5.14 7.29 1.36
CA LEU A 158 6.16 8.14 0.77
C LEU A 158 5.49 9.37 0.12
N PHE A 159 6.06 10.56 0.28
CA PHE A 159 5.43 11.76 -0.31
C PHE A 159 5.75 11.88 -1.79
N ASP A 160 4.80 12.37 -2.60
CA ASP A 160 4.95 12.50 -4.06
C ASP A 160 6.24 13.28 -4.43
N ARG A 161 6.53 14.35 -3.68
CA ARG A 161 7.80 15.07 -3.82
C ARG A 161 9.02 14.20 -3.58
N GLU A 162 9.02 13.40 -2.52
CA GLU A 162 10.16 12.56 -2.13
C GLU A 162 10.40 11.47 -3.17
N GLU A 163 9.34 10.87 -3.66
CA GLU A 163 9.36 9.92 -4.77
C GLU A 163 9.99 10.51 -6.01
N VAL A 164 9.53 11.68 -6.45
CA VAL A 164 10.02 12.29 -7.70
C VAL A 164 11.43 12.88 -7.54
N LYS A 165 11.74 13.52 -6.41
CA LYS A 165 12.99 14.29 -6.23
C LYS A 165 14.11 13.51 -5.57
N VAL A 166 13.81 12.46 -4.80
CA VAL A 166 14.80 11.73 -3.99
C VAL A 166 14.94 10.29 -4.46
N TYR A 167 13.85 9.53 -4.46
CA TYR A 167 13.90 8.07 -4.67
C TYR A 167 13.78 7.65 -6.12
N GLN A 168 13.21 8.51 -6.97
CA GLN A 168 12.90 8.27 -8.37
C GLN A 168 11.90 7.11 -8.58
N THR A 169 10.92 6.99 -7.67
CA THR A 169 9.80 6.05 -7.75
C THR A 169 8.62 6.66 -8.52
N ASP A 170 7.57 5.86 -8.77
CA ASP A 170 6.35 6.32 -9.43
C ASP A 170 5.29 6.71 -8.40
N PRO A 171 4.96 8.02 -8.24
CA PRO A 171 4.04 8.50 -7.19
C PRO A 171 2.57 8.11 -7.38
N LEU A 172 2.28 7.29 -8.38
CA LEU A 172 0.96 6.72 -8.63
C LEU A 172 0.96 5.20 -8.47
N ASN A 173 2.06 4.62 -8.00
CA ASN A 173 2.25 3.19 -7.86
C ASN A 173 3.02 2.84 -6.59
N ALA A 174 2.26 2.42 -5.59
CA ALA A 174 2.73 2.12 -4.24
C ALA A 174 3.83 1.04 -4.12
N ASP A 175 4.17 0.34 -5.21
CA ASP A 175 5.20 -0.71 -5.32
C ASP A 175 5.85 -0.56 -6.70
N THR A 176 6.84 0.33 -6.81
CA THR A 176 7.42 0.75 -8.10
C THR A 176 8.15 -0.39 -8.80
N ASP A 177 8.87 -1.23 -8.04
CA ASP A 177 9.65 -2.33 -8.60
C ASP A 177 8.85 -3.65 -8.76
N GLY A 178 7.66 -3.72 -8.16
CA GLY A 178 6.70 -4.79 -8.29
C GLY A 178 7.09 -6.06 -7.53
N ASP A 179 7.89 -5.94 -6.47
CA ASP A 179 8.36 -7.07 -5.68
C ASP A 179 7.41 -7.46 -4.52
N GLY A 180 6.39 -6.63 -4.27
CA GLY A 180 5.33 -6.84 -3.29
C GLY A 180 5.54 -6.11 -1.96
N PHE A 181 6.60 -5.31 -1.83
CA PHE A 181 6.77 -4.35 -0.74
C PHE A 181 6.40 -2.94 -1.20
N LEU A 182 5.97 -2.09 -0.27
CA LEU A 182 5.61 -0.71 -0.61
C LEU A 182 6.86 0.17 -0.62
N ASP A 183 6.97 1.11 -1.55
CA ASP A 183 8.17 1.96 -1.68
C ASP A 183 8.46 2.71 -0.36
N GLY A 184 7.42 3.24 0.28
CA GLY A 184 7.49 3.88 1.59
C GLY A 184 7.92 2.95 2.73
N GLU A 185 7.56 1.66 2.70
CA GLU A 185 8.02 0.66 3.67
C GLU A 185 9.50 0.34 3.45
N GLU A 186 9.90 0.16 2.20
CA GLU A 186 11.27 -0.12 1.82
C GLU A 186 12.22 1.01 2.21
N VAL A 187 11.89 2.26 1.86
CA VAL A 187 12.68 3.45 2.23
C VAL A 187 12.87 3.54 3.75
N LYS A 188 11.80 3.29 4.51
CA LYS A 188 11.82 3.32 5.97
C LYS A 188 12.71 2.23 6.56
N ASP A 189 12.74 1.05 5.96
CA ASP A 189 13.57 -0.07 6.38
C ASP A 189 14.98 -0.05 5.77
N GLY A 190 15.25 0.91 4.86
CA GLY A 190 16.56 1.12 4.24
C GLY A 190 16.82 0.24 3.02
N TYR A 191 15.77 -0.28 2.40
CA TYR A 191 15.77 -0.98 1.12
C TYR A 191 15.58 -0.01 -0.05
N ASN A 192 15.94 -0.46 -1.24
CA ASN A 192 15.85 0.35 -2.46
C ASN A 192 14.47 0.15 -3.11
N PRO A 193 13.62 1.18 -3.18
CA PRO A 193 12.25 1.06 -3.72
C PRO A 193 12.19 0.87 -5.24
N ASN A 194 13.34 0.94 -5.91
CA ASN A 194 13.45 0.82 -7.36
C ASN A 194 14.12 -0.49 -7.80
N GLY A 195 14.23 -1.47 -6.91
CA GLY A 195 14.85 -2.73 -7.22
C GLY A 195 15.62 -3.35 -6.06
N PRO A 196 16.19 -4.54 -6.25
CA PRO A 196 16.77 -5.31 -5.17
C PRO A 196 17.96 -4.62 -4.50
N GLY A 197 17.98 -4.66 -3.17
CA GLY A 197 19.13 -4.29 -2.35
C GLY A 197 18.83 -3.22 -1.31
N ASN A 198 19.89 -2.69 -0.69
CA ASN A 198 19.76 -1.64 0.32
C ASN A 198 19.93 -0.26 -0.33
N LEU A 199 19.17 0.72 0.16
CA LEU A 199 19.23 2.13 -0.25
C LEU A 199 20.63 2.73 -0.02
N PHE A 200 21.29 2.31 1.06
CA PHE A 200 22.61 2.78 1.46
C PHE A 200 23.70 1.72 1.23
N ASN A 201 23.88 1.27 -0.02
CA ASN A 201 25.08 0.51 -0.35
C ASN A 201 26.32 1.43 -0.25
N ARG A 202 27.00 1.41 0.91
CA ARG A 202 28.29 2.07 1.16
C ARG A 202 29.48 1.21 0.78
#